data_AF-A0A9D5M2I9-F1
#
_entry.id   AF-A0A9D5M2I9-F1
#
_cell.length_a   1.000
_cell.length_b   1.000
_cell.length_c   1.000
_cell.angle_alpha   90.00
_cell.angle_beta   90.00
_cell.angle_gamma   90.00
#
_symmetry.space_group_name_H-M   'P 1'
#
loop_
_entity.id
_entity.type
_entity.pdbx_description
1 polymer ?
#
loop_
_entity_poly.entity_id
_entity_poly.type
_entity_poly.pdbx_seq_one_letter_code
_entity_poly.pdbx_strand_id
1 'polypeptide(L)'
;MKKFILLSLFSTLLLFAISCYANDEISVFFDVQNQSLVVSGSVGSEAGTAVTVNIASWSEQSPAFSPEHLPIVSQLILTTKNGLISEKIPFSDQFKSGKYGIYFYAQTNNGLFHASNSFFYANPHDPNTAALITRINQGEKISEILTDGNNAELLGIDLEKVNTFIDEASSIAEKLNTGSYDLPGFVNTFLGGTAIAMLRSGMAADNVFQNYASYFGISYEEYYQLSADTRADLAALLADQTYQTGTLQQIYADCCLLAQLRTCSGWGYLKDLMLNNSEILNINLSSSGYLQLSENQQNQVFTTIAGSMKSVQSLSDAANLFYKAVSNLTENISTSGTGSSSGHLGISGGSSGGGGIHPSSMEADTNILKPEENVSNNLPADAKNHWARDYISRLWDTGIINGFPDGNFYPDNNVSRCEFSKIISLAFSYSTSEGNADMFKDVPATEWYAPYVYGLAAKQIILGSDGLFSPDGNLTRQDAAVISMRILQDHNILLEENIVSSFTDDIQISDYAISAVNALSQAEIMTGDENGFRPLNTITRGETTALVCRLIDYLEGEVR
;
A
#
# COMPACT_ATOMS: atom_id res chain seq x y z
N MET A 1 -16.61 19.36 11.84
CA MET A 1 -17.46 18.74 10.78
C MET A 1 -16.60 18.46 9.55
N LYS A 2 -15.83 17.37 9.60
CA LYS A 2 -15.18 16.68 8.46
C LYS A 2 -15.45 15.20 8.74
N LYS A 3 -16.70 14.73 8.58
CA LYS A 3 -17.24 14.06 7.38
C LYS A 3 -16.23 13.12 6.75
N PHE A 4 -16.35 11.84 7.17
CA PHE A 4 -16.13 10.61 6.40
C PHE A 4 -14.97 10.61 5.42
N ILE A 5 -13.93 9.80 5.70
CA ILE A 5 -13.40 8.74 4.83
C ILE A 5 -12.39 7.94 5.69
N LEU A 6 -12.91 6.92 6.38
CA LEU A 6 -12.19 5.65 6.55
C LEU A 6 -12.96 4.50 5.89
N LEU A 7 -13.84 4.83 4.93
CA LEU A 7 -14.51 3.90 4.02
C LEU A 7 -15.11 4.71 2.85
N SER A 8 -14.33 4.92 1.77
CA SER A 8 -14.70 5.50 0.45
C SER A 8 -13.41 6.04 -0.20
N LEU A 9 -12.87 5.66 -1.34
CA LEU A 9 -13.29 4.93 -2.53
C LEU A 9 -12.00 4.28 -3.07
N PHE A 10 -11.96 2.97 -3.34
CA PHE A 10 -12.29 2.44 -4.66
C PHE A 10 -11.55 3.13 -5.82
N SER A 11 -10.25 2.89 -5.94
CA SER A 11 -9.73 2.22 -7.14
C SER A 11 -8.40 1.51 -6.83
N THR A 12 -8.36 0.67 -5.80
CA THR A 12 -7.51 -0.51 -5.99
C THR A 12 -8.14 -1.26 -7.14
N LEU A 13 -7.44 -1.26 -8.27
CA LEU A 13 -7.69 -2.12 -9.41
C LEU A 13 -7.89 -3.53 -8.85
N LEU A 14 -9.15 -3.92 -8.66
CA LEU A 14 -9.50 -5.10 -7.90
C LEU A 14 -9.35 -6.27 -8.85
N LEU A 15 -8.13 -6.79 -8.90
CA LEU A 15 -7.78 -8.01 -9.59
C LEU A 15 -8.41 -9.17 -8.83
N PHE A 16 -9.62 -9.50 -9.23
CA PHE A 16 -10.36 -10.67 -8.78
C PHE A 16 -9.72 -11.97 -9.33
N ALA A 17 -8.60 -12.38 -8.74
CA ALA A 17 -7.83 -13.54 -9.19
C ALA A 17 -8.63 -14.85 -9.10
N ILE A 18 -8.78 -15.51 -10.25
CA ILE A 18 -8.58 -16.95 -10.32
C ILE A 18 -7.08 -17.10 -10.64
N SER A 19 -6.24 -17.42 -9.66
CA SER A 19 -4.83 -17.72 -9.93
C SER A 19 -4.74 -19.07 -10.65
N CYS A 20 -4.35 -19.04 -11.92
CA CYS A 20 -4.07 -20.19 -12.75
C CYS A 20 -2.55 -20.25 -12.98
N TYR A 21 -1.84 -21.08 -12.21
CA TYR A 21 -0.40 -21.36 -12.39
C TYR A 21 -0.13 -22.20 -13.65
N ALA A 22 0.42 -21.61 -14.71
CA ALA A 22 0.94 -22.36 -15.85
C ALA A 22 2.38 -22.77 -15.53
N ASN A 23 2.54 -23.81 -14.69
CA ASN A 23 3.80 -24.23 -14.03
C ASN A 23 4.40 -23.16 -13.08
N ASP A 24 5.39 -23.55 -12.27
CA ASP A 24 6.05 -22.69 -11.24
C ASP A 24 6.70 -21.40 -11.79
N GLU A 25 6.72 -21.21 -13.11
CA GLU A 25 7.37 -20.09 -13.79
C GLU A 25 6.40 -19.04 -14.34
N ILE A 26 5.12 -19.36 -14.60
CA ILE A 26 4.13 -18.41 -15.13
C ILE A 26 2.84 -18.42 -14.31
N SER A 27 2.50 -17.25 -13.77
CA SER A 27 1.25 -16.95 -13.09
C SER A 27 0.29 -16.22 -14.01
N VAL A 28 -0.91 -16.78 -14.16
CA VAL A 28 -2.03 -16.13 -14.85
C VAL A 28 -3.10 -15.81 -13.82
N PHE A 29 -3.62 -14.60 -13.84
CA PHE A 29 -4.75 -14.23 -12.99
C PHE A 29 -5.77 -13.42 -13.75
N PHE A 30 -7.04 -13.69 -13.48
CA PHE A 30 -8.14 -12.96 -14.09
C PHE A 30 -8.39 -11.64 -13.34
N ASP A 31 -8.57 -10.56 -14.08
CA ASP A 31 -9.01 -9.26 -13.62
C ASP A 31 -10.50 -9.12 -13.90
N VAL A 32 -11.37 -9.51 -12.94
CA VAL A 32 -12.82 -9.38 -13.17
C VAL A 32 -13.24 -7.90 -13.32
N GLN A 33 -12.52 -6.93 -12.74
CA GLN A 33 -12.88 -5.52 -12.90
C GLN A 33 -12.58 -5.01 -14.30
N ASN A 34 -11.38 -5.28 -14.82
CA ASN A 34 -10.96 -4.78 -16.12
C ASN A 34 -11.18 -5.77 -17.26
N GLN A 35 -11.81 -6.90 -16.98
CA GLN A 35 -12.05 -8.00 -17.92
C GLN A 35 -10.77 -8.35 -18.69
N SER A 36 -9.69 -8.64 -17.98
CA SER A 36 -8.41 -9.00 -18.61
C SER A 36 -7.75 -10.19 -17.91
N LEU A 37 -6.85 -10.92 -18.58
CA LEU A 37 -5.89 -11.77 -17.88
C LEU A 37 -4.64 -10.96 -17.67
N VAL A 38 -4.15 -10.95 -16.45
CA VAL A 38 -2.79 -10.55 -16.18
C VAL A 38 -1.92 -11.81 -16.20
N VAL A 39 -0.92 -11.78 -17.06
CA VAL A 39 0.07 -12.83 -17.22
C VAL A 39 1.38 -12.29 -16.69
N SER A 40 1.98 -13.00 -15.75
CA SER A 40 3.28 -12.64 -15.19
C SER A 40 4.13 -13.87 -14.95
N GLY A 41 5.45 -13.74 -14.98
CA GLY A 41 6.34 -14.88 -14.77
C GLY A 41 7.69 -14.73 -15.42
N SER A 42 8.41 -15.83 -15.55
CA SER A 42 9.67 -15.92 -16.26
C SER A 42 9.59 -16.95 -17.37
N VAL A 43 10.20 -16.65 -18.52
CA VAL A 43 10.38 -17.57 -19.64
C VAL A 43 11.84 -17.57 -20.01
N GLY A 44 12.54 -18.64 -19.64
CA GLY A 44 13.99 -18.70 -19.78
C GLY A 44 14.69 -17.61 -18.95
N SER A 45 15.81 -17.11 -19.44
CA SER A 45 16.63 -16.08 -18.75
C SER A 45 16.99 -14.89 -19.65
N GLU A 46 16.47 -14.85 -20.88
CA GLU A 46 16.86 -13.88 -21.90
C GLU A 46 15.82 -12.81 -22.11
N ALA A 47 16.27 -11.57 -22.29
CA ALA A 47 15.42 -10.47 -22.75
C ALA A 47 15.14 -10.56 -24.25
N GLY A 48 13.94 -10.17 -24.66
CA GLY A 48 13.51 -10.16 -26.06
C GLY A 48 13.09 -11.53 -26.60
N THR A 49 12.96 -12.55 -25.74
CA THR A 49 12.40 -13.85 -26.11
C THR A 49 10.94 -13.66 -26.47
N ALA A 50 10.56 -14.10 -27.67
CA ALA A 50 9.20 -13.98 -28.15
C ALA A 50 8.35 -15.15 -27.61
N VAL A 51 7.39 -14.82 -26.76
CA VAL A 51 6.44 -15.74 -26.13
C VAL A 51 5.09 -15.57 -26.80
N THR A 52 4.61 -16.61 -27.44
CA THR A 52 3.25 -16.63 -27.99
C THR A 52 2.29 -17.10 -26.90
N VAL A 53 1.32 -16.25 -26.57
CA VAL A 53 0.23 -16.56 -25.66
C VAL A 53 -1.03 -16.78 -26.46
N ASN A 54 -1.63 -17.94 -26.27
CA ASN A 54 -2.82 -18.34 -26.99
C ASN A 54 -3.91 -18.71 -25.99
N ILE A 55 -5.12 -18.23 -26.24
CA ILE A 55 -6.31 -18.57 -25.44
C ILE A 55 -7.32 -19.22 -26.36
N ALA A 56 -7.81 -20.40 -25.99
CA ALA A 56 -8.82 -21.13 -26.74
C ALA A 56 -9.89 -21.68 -25.79
N SER A 57 -11.08 -21.98 -26.31
CA SER A 57 -12.06 -22.78 -25.56
C SER A 57 -11.42 -24.09 -25.11
N TRP A 58 -11.69 -24.50 -23.88
CA TRP A 58 -11.11 -25.73 -23.33
C TRP A 58 -11.84 -26.97 -23.87
N SER A 59 -11.08 -27.99 -24.25
CA SER A 59 -11.58 -29.32 -24.55
C SER A 59 -10.62 -30.38 -24.03
N GLU A 60 -11.11 -31.30 -23.20
CA GLU A 60 -10.31 -32.41 -22.67
C GLU A 60 -9.80 -33.37 -23.76
N GLN A 61 -10.44 -33.36 -24.93
CA GLN A 61 -10.08 -34.22 -26.05
C GLN A 61 -9.00 -33.62 -26.95
N SER A 62 -8.54 -32.38 -26.71
CA SER A 62 -7.53 -31.73 -27.54
C SER A 62 -6.70 -30.70 -26.75
N PRO A 63 -5.64 -31.14 -26.06
CA PRO A 63 -4.75 -30.24 -25.30
C PRO A 63 -3.80 -29.40 -26.20
N ALA A 64 -3.97 -29.42 -27.53
CA ALA A 64 -3.14 -28.73 -28.50
C ALA A 64 -4.01 -28.10 -29.61
N PHE A 65 -3.53 -26.99 -30.19
CA PHE A 65 -4.24 -26.32 -31.28
C PHE A 65 -4.49 -27.25 -32.46
N SER A 66 -5.73 -27.27 -32.94
CA SER A 66 -6.11 -27.96 -34.16
C SER A 66 -6.86 -26.97 -35.07
N PRO A 67 -7.01 -27.27 -36.37
CA PRO A 67 -7.85 -26.47 -37.26
C PRO A 67 -9.31 -26.33 -36.77
N GLU A 68 -9.73 -27.21 -35.87
CA GLU A 68 -11.08 -27.26 -35.27
C GLU A 68 -11.11 -26.66 -33.83
N HIS A 69 -9.95 -26.25 -33.30
CA HIS A 69 -9.75 -25.60 -32.01
C HIS A 69 -8.71 -24.47 -32.14
N LEU A 70 -9.09 -23.43 -32.89
CA LEU A 70 -8.26 -22.26 -33.11
C LEU A 70 -8.28 -21.34 -31.88
N PRO A 71 -7.15 -20.67 -31.58
CA PRO A 71 -7.12 -19.67 -30.52
C PRO A 71 -8.04 -18.50 -30.86
N ILE A 72 -8.81 -18.07 -29.86
CA ILE A 72 -9.66 -16.88 -29.88
C ILE A 72 -8.79 -15.63 -29.67
N VAL A 73 -7.76 -15.76 -28.84
CA VAL A 73 -6.71 -14.75 -28.67
C VAL A 73 -5.37 -15.39 -28.98
N SER A 74 -4.57 -14.71 -29.80
CA SER A 74 -3.17 -15.03 -30.04
C SER A 74 -2.36 -13.75 -29.95
N GLN A 75 -1.50 -13.65 -28.94
CA GLN A 75 -0.71 -12.47 -28.64
C GLN A 75 0.77 -12.84 -28.57
N LEU A 76 1.63 -11.97 -29.09
CA LEU A 76 3.07 -12.08 -28.93
C LEU A 76 3.52 -11.13 -27.82
N ILE A 77 4.21 -11.68 -26.83
CA ILE A 77 4.81 -10.96 -25.71
C ILE A 77 6.32 -11.09 -25.82
N LEU A 78 7.06 -10.02 -25.54
CA LEU A 78 8.51 -10.07 -25.47
C LEU A 78 8.92 -10.09 -24.01
N THR A 79 9.81 -11.03 -23.65
CA THR A 79 10.40 -11.01 -22.30
C THR A 79 11.25 -9.75 -22.10
N THR A 80 11.26 -9.27 -20.86
CA THR A 80 12.12 -8.20 -20.39
C THR A 80 13.41 -8.78 -19.79
N LYS A 81 14.20 -7.98 -19.06
CA LYS A 81 15.46 -8.46 -18.46
C LYS A 81 15.22 -9.72 -17.62
N ASN A 82 16.14 -10.69 -17.74
CA ASN A 82 16.10 -11.99 -17.07
C ASN A 82 14.92 -12.90 -17.48
N GLY A 83 14.30 -12.71 -18.65
CA GLY A 83 13.23 -13.60 -19.11
C GLY A 83 11.85 -13.25 -18.57
N LEU A 84 11.68 -12.13 -17.85
CA LEU A 84 10.43 -11.79 -17.20
C LEU A 84 9.34 -11.35 -18.18
N ILE A 85 8.12 -11.85 -18.00
CA ILE A 85 6.90 -11.37 -18.67
C ILE A 85 5.97 -10.74 -17.65
N SER A 86 5.30 -9.65 -18.03
CA SER A 86 4.22 -9.02 -17.27
C SER A 86 3.33 -8.24 -18.24
N GLU A 87 2.18 -8.80 -18.58
CA GLU A 87 1.28 -8.26 -19.60
C GLU A 87 -0.18 -8.43 -19.20
N LYS A 88 -1.01 -7.51 -19.67
CA LYS A 88 -2.47 -7.58 -19.54
C LYS A 88 -3.09 -7.93 -20.89
N ILE A 89 -3.81 -9.03 -20.94
CA ILE A 89 -4.52 -9.53 -22.12
C ILE A 89 -6.00 -9.21 -21.93
N PRO A 90 -6.55 -8.17 -22.57
CA PRO A 90 -7.96 -7.84 -22.44
C PRO A 90 -8.83 -8.94 -23.05
N PHE A 91 -9.91 -9.29 -22.36
CA PHE A 91 -10.98 -10.09 -22.95
C PHE A 91 -11.85 -9.20 -23.82
N SER A 92 -12.21 -9.74 -24.98
CA SER A 92 -13.17 -9.09 -25.88
C SER A 92 -14.55 -9.68 -25.69
N ASP A 93 -15.57 -8.99 -26.21
CA ASP A 93 -16.96 -9.48 -26.28
C ASP A 93 -17.11 -10.82 -27.02
N GLN A 94 -16.05 -11.30 -27.69
CA GLN A 94 -16.03 -12.58 -28.38
C GLN A 94 -16.01 -13.78 -27.42
N PHE A 95 -15.60 -13.58 -26.17
CA PHE A 95 -15.57 -14.64 -25.17
C PHE A 95 -16.97 -14.92 -24.63
N LYS A 96 -17.40 -16.18 -24.71
CA LYS A 96 -18.62 -16.66 -24.06
C LYS A 96 -18.33 -17.17 -22.65
N SER A 97 -19.34 -17.30 -21.81
CA SER A 97 -19.16 -17.97 -20.53
C SER A 97 -18.74 -19.43 -20.74
N GLY A 98 -17.75 -19.91 -19.99
CA GLY A 98 -17.24 -21.28 -20.09
C GLY A 98 -15.77 -21.43 -19.67
N LYS A 99 -15.23 -22.64 -19.88
CA LYS A 99 -13.84 -22.99 -19.57
C LYS A 99 -12.93 -22.70 -20.77
N TYR A 100 -11.77 -22.10 -20.49
CA TYR A 100 -10.75 -21.73 -21.46
C TYR A 100 -9.39 -22.29 -21.08
N GLY A 101 -8.60 -22.66 -22.08
CA GLY A 101 -7.18 -22.94 -21.92
C GLY A 101 -6.35 -21.72 -22.31
N ILE A 102 -5.31 -21.44 -21.54
CA ILE A 102 -4.24 -20.51 -21.88
C ILE A 102 -2.94 -21.29 -22.07
N TYR A 103 -2.23 -21.01 -23.16
CA TYR A 103 -1.04 -21.74 -23.57
C TYR A 103 0.08 -20.77 -23.94
N PHE A 104 1.26 -21.04 -23.42
CA PHE A 104 2.49 -20.29 -23.62
C PHE A 104 3.47 -21.11 -24.43
N TYR A 105 4.01 -20.54 -25.50
CA TYR A 105 5.03 -21.16 -26.33
C TYR A 105 6.15 -20.16 -26.61
N ALA A 106 7.39 -20.56 -26.37
CA ALA A 106 8.55 -19.74 -26.70
C ALA A 106 9.74 -20.61 -27.12
N GLN A 107 10.53 -20.14 -28.09
CA GLN A 107 11.81 -20.75 -28.41
C GLN A 107 12.88 -20.05 -27.57
N THR A 108 13.47 -20.78 -26.61
CA THR A 108 14.56 -20.29 -25.75
C THR A 108 15.90 -20.93 -26.17
N ASN A 109 17.02 -20.43 -25.66
CA ASN A 109 18.32 -21.09 -25.87
C ASN A 109 18.40 -22.48 -25.20
N ASN A 110 17.56 -22.74 -24.19
CA ASN A 110 17.46 -24.03 -23.53
C ASN A 110 16.47 -24.98 -24.23
N GLY A 111 15.89 -24.56 -25.36
CA GLY A 111 14.92 -25.35 -26.13
C GLY A 111 13.53 -24.72 -26.15
N LEU A 112 12.54 -25.53 -26.57
CA LEU A 112 11.14 -25.09 -26.63
C LEU A 112 10.56 -25.02 -25.22
N PHE A 113 10.17 -23.83 -24.79
CA PHE A 113 9.37 -23.61 -23.60
C PHE A 113 7.90 -23.80 -23.93
N HIS A 114 7.20 -24.57 -23.09
CA HIS A 114 5.76 -24.74 -23.15
C HIS A 114 5.16 -24.75 -21.74
N ALA A 115 4.11 -23.96 -21.54
CA ALA A 115 3.33 -23.98 -20.31
C ALA A 115 1.85 -23.79 -20.64
N SER A 116 0.95 -24.33 -19.83
CA SER A 116 -0.48 -24.18 -20.04
C SER A 116 -1.25 -24.22 -18.74
N ASN A 117 -2.41 -23.56 -18.72
CA ASN A 117 -3.40 -23.74 -17.67
C ASN A 117 -4.81 -23.58 -18.25
N SER A 118 -5.83 -23.81 -17.44
CA SER A 118 -7.22 -23.52 -17.72
C SER A 118 -7.82 -22.58 -16.68
N PHE A 119 -8.75 -21.74 -17.11
CA PHE A 119 -9.54 -20.87 -16.24
C PHE A 119 -11.01 -20.90 -16.68
N PHE A 120 -11.91 -20.50 -15.80
CA PHE A 120 -13.31 -20.30 -16.13
C PHE A 120 -13.58 -18.80 -16.31
N TYR A 121 -14.32 -18.44 -17.35
CA TYR A 121 -14.76 -17.08 -17.59
C TYR A 121 -16.27 -17.03 -17.60
N ALA A 122 -16.84 -16.04 -16.91
CA ALA A 122 -18.26 -15.75 -16.94
C ALA A 122 -18.47 -14.40 -17.60
N ASN A 123 -19.11 -14.39 -18.77
CA ASN A 123 -19.42 -13.16 -19.48
C ASN A 123 -20.67 -12.52 -18.87
N PRO A 124 -20.58 -11.29 -18.30
CA PRO A 124 -21.73 -10.61 -17.71
C PRO A 124 -22.83 -10.25 -18.74
N HIS A 125 -22.49 -10.24 -20.03
CA HIS A 125 -23.41 -9.97 -21.12
C HIS A 125 -24.02 -11.25 -21.74
N ASP A 126 -23.64 -12.45 -21.29
CA ASP A 126 -24.29 -13.69 -21.72
C ASP A 126 -25.71 -13.78 -21.11
N PRO A 127 -26.78 -13.88 -21.94
CA PRO A 127 -28.15 -13.99 -21.45
C PRO A 127 -28.37 -15.16 -20.49
N ASN A 128 -27.66 -16.28 -20.68
CA ASN A 128 -27.79 -17.45 -19.80
C ASN A 128 -27.18 -17.15 -18.43
N THR A 129 -25.99 -16.55 -18.38
CA THR A 129 -25.35 -16.13 -17.13
C THR A 129 -26.20 -15.08 -16.39
N ALA A 130 -26.74 -14.09 -17.11
CA ALA A 130 -27.63 -13.08 -16.53
C ALA A 130 -28.92 -13.69 -15.94
N ALA A 131 -29.48 -14.72 -16.60
CA ALA A 131 -30.64 -15.44 -16.10
C ALA A 131 -30.34 -16.21 -14.79
N LEU A 132 -29.15 -16.79 -14.67
CA LEU A 132 -28.72 -17.46 -13.43
C LEU A 132 -28.58 -16.48 -12.26
N ILE A 133 -27.94 -15.33 -12.48
CA ILE A 133 -27.85 -14.27 -11.46
C ILE A 133 -29.24 -13.77 -11.05
N THR A 134 -30.16 -13.65 -12.02
CA THR A 134 -31.56 -13.28 -11.73
C THR A 134 -32.25 -14.31 -10.83
N ARG A 135 -32.06 -15.61 -11.09
CA ARG A 135 -32.58 -16.72 -10.27
C ARG A 135 -32.02 -16.69 -8.84
N ILE A 136 -30.70 -16.50 -8.70
CA ILE A 136 -30.04 -16.35 -7.39
C ILE A 136 -30.66 -15.18 -6.61
N ASN A 137 -30.81 -14.02 -7.26
CA ASN A 137 -31.42 -12.84 -6.64
C ASN A 137 -32.91 -13.01 -6.29
N GLN A 138 -33.60 -13.96 -6.91
CA GLN A 138 -34.98 -14.33 -6.59
C GLN A 138 -35.06 -15.34 -5.43
N GLY A 139 -33.93 -15.76 -4.85
CA GLY A 139 -33.86 -16.64 -3.68
C GLY A 139 -33.87 -18.12 -4.01
N GLU A 140 -33.63 -18.51 -5.25
CA GLU A 140 -33.36 -19.91 -5.58
C GLU A 140 -32.00 -20.31 -4.99
N LYS A 141 -31.92 -21.53 -4.45
CA LYS A 141 -30.73 -21.96 -3.71
C LYS A 141 -29.51 -22.02 -4.62
N ILE A 142 -28.41 -21.40 -4.18
CA ILE A 142 -27.15 -21.37 -4.92
C ILE A 142 -26.65 -22.80 -5.19
N SER A 143 -26.74 -23.70 -4.20
CA SER A 143 -26.29 -25.09 -4.36
C SER A 143 -27.08 -25.88 -5.42
N GLU A 144 -28.39 -25.65 -5.51
CA GLU A 144 -29.25 -26.27 -6.54
C GLU A 144 -28.92 -25.70 -7.93
N ILE A 145 -28.69 -24.39 -8.03
CA ILE A 145 -28.30 -23.74 -9.30
C ILE A 145 -26.94 -24.27 -9.79
N LEU A 146 -25.92 -24.31 -8.92
CA LEU A 146 -24.56 -24.67 -9.31
C LEU A 146 -24.43 -26.14 -9.73
N THR A 147 -25.25 -27.02 -9.15
CA THR A 147 -25.22 -28.46 -9.46
C THR A 147 -26.11 -28.86 -10.63
N ASP A 148 -26.87 -27.92 -11.19
CA ASP A 148 -27.73 -28.14 -12.35
C ASP A 148 -26.98 -27.88 -13.67
N GLY A 149 -26.83 -28.94 -14.48
CA GLY A 149 -26.22 -28.88 -15.81
C GLY A 149 -24.83 -28.25 -15.80
N ASN A 150 -24.63 -27.24 -16.65
CA ASN A 150 -23.38 -26.49 -16.80
C ASN A 150 -23.43 -25.10 -16.16
N ASN A 151 -24.37 -24.86 -15.23
CA ASN A 151 -24.58 -23.53 -14.64
C ASN A 151 -23.35 -23.02 -13.88
N ALA A 152 -22.61 -23.88 -13.17
CA ALA A 152 -21.37 -23.49 -12.51
C ALA A 152 -20.35 -22.93 -13.51
N GLU A 153 -20.18 -23.56 -14.67
CA GLU A 153 -19.27 -23.08 -15.71
C GLU A 153 -19.72 -21.73 -16.28
N LEU A 154 -21.03 -21.55 -16.47
CA LEU A 154 -21.62 -20.28 -16.92
C LEU A 154 -21.42 -19.14 -15.93
N LEU A 155 -21.27 -19.47 -14.64
CA LEU A 155 -20.97 -18.55 -13.55
C LEU A 155 -19.47 -18.43 -13.27
N GLY A 156 -18.61 -19.09 -14.04
CA GLY A 156 -17.16 -18.98 -13.88
C GLY A 156 -16.61 -19.79 -12.72
N ILE A 157 -17.34 -20.80 -12.26
CA ILE A 157 -17.04 -21.60 -11.07
C ILE A 157 -16.57 -22.98 -11.49
N ASP A 158 -15.38 -23.37 -11.00
CA ASP A 158 -14.83 -24.71 -11.16
C ASP A 158 -15.50 -25.67 -10.17
N LEU A 159 -16.53 -26.39 -10.66
CA LEU A 159 -17.33 -27.28 -9.82
C LEU A 159 -16.46 -28.36 -9.16
N GLU A 160 -15.43 -28.88 -9.84
CA GLU A 160 -14.56 -29.93 -9.30
C GLU A 160 -13.81 -29.47 -8.05
N LYS A 161 -13.38 -28.20 -8.02
CA LYS A 161 -12.67 -27.60 -6.88
C LYS A 161 -13.58 -27.27 -5.72
N VAL A 162 -14.82 -26.89 -6.00
CA VAL A 162 -15.74 -26.38 -4.96
C VAL A 162 -16.74 -27.41 -4.47
N ASN A 163 -16.92 -28.55 -5.16
CA ASN A 163 -18.02 -29.51 -4.93
C ASN A 163 -18.22 -29.90 -3.46
N THR A 164 -17.13 -30.19 -2.74
CA THR A 164 -17.17 -30.60 -1.33
C THR A 164 -17.59 -29.46 -0.38
N PHE A 165 -17.52 -28.21 -0.83
CA PHE A 165 -17.75 -27.01 -0.05
C PHE A 165 -19.00 -26.23 -0.46
N ILE A 166 -19.73 -26.65 -1.50
CA ILE A 166 -20.84 -25.87 -2.10
C ILE A 166 -21.87 -25.45 -1.05
N ASP A 167 -22.34 -26.37 -0.20
CA ASP A 167 -23.39 -26.06 0.77
C ASP A 167 -22.93 -25.02 1.80
N GLU A 168 -21.71 -25.16 2.29
CA GLU A 168 -21.14 -24.23 3.25
C GLU A 168 -20.79 -22.88 2.61
N ALA A 169 -20.19 -22.88 1.43
CA ALA A 169 -19.90 -21.69 0.65
C ALA A 169 -21.18 -20.92 0.29
N SER A 170 -22.24 -21.63 -0.10
CA SER A 170 -23.56 -21.05 -0.35
C SER A 170 -24.13 -20.41 0.91
N SER A 171 -24.06 -21.10 2.05
CA SER A 171 -24.54 -20.56 3.33
C SER A 171 -23.77 -19.31 3.76
N ILE A 172 -22.44 -19.30 3.59
CA ILE A 172 -21.61 -18.12 3.87
C ILE A 172 -21.96 -16.98 2.92
N ALA A 173 -22.12 -17.28 1.62
CA ALA A 173 -22.44 -16.27 0.63
C ALA A 173 -23.80 -15.63 0.90
N GLU A 174 -24.83 -16.42 1.20
CA GLU A 174 -26.17 -15.92 1.58
C GLU A 174 -26.11 -14.99 2.80
N LYS A 175 -25.28 -15.30 3.80
CA LYS A 175 -25.09 -14.46 5.01
C LYS A 175 -24.33 -13.17 4.74
N LEU A 176 -23.39 -13.19 3.80
CA LEU A 176 -22.62 -12.00 3.41
C LEU A 176 -23.40 -11.11 2.45
N ASN A 177 -24.46 -11.65 1.82
CA ASN A 177 -25.24 -10.90 0.88
C ASN A 177 -25.97 -9.73 1.56
N THR A 178 -25.69 -8.51 1.12
CA THR A 178 -26.31 -7.28 1.62
C THR A 178 -27.32 -6.68 0.63
N GLY A 179 -27.57 -7.33 -0.51
CA GLY A 179 -28.45 -6.82 -1.56
C GLY A 179 -28.70 -7.81 -2.70
N SER A 180 -28.91 -7.29 -3.91
CA SER A 180 -28.93 -8.12 -5.12
C SER A 180 -27.51 -8.22 -5.67
N TYR A 181 -27.12 -9.42 -6.08
CA TYR A 181 -25.87 -9.67 -6.77
C TYR A 181 -25.88 -9.17 -8.20
N ASP A 182 -24.79 -8.54 -8.62
CA ASP A 182 -24.31 -8.65 -9.98
C ASP A 182 -23.40 -9.88 -10.12
N LEU A 183 -22.99 -10.23 -11.34
CA LEU A 183 -22.15 -11.40 -11.58
C LEU A 183 -20.81 -11.34 -10.81
N PRO A 184 -20.02 -10.25 -10.87
CA PRO A 184 -18.80 -10.16 -10.08
C PRO A 184 -19.08 -10.32 -8.59
N GLY A 185 -20.02 -9.55 -8.03
CA GLY A 185 -20.38 -9.60 -6.62
C GLY A 185 -20.76 -11.00 -6.14
N PHE A 186 -21.52 -11.76 -6.94
CA PHE A 186 -21.84 -13.15 -6.64
C PHE A 186 -20.58 -14.03 -6.61
N VAL A 187 -19.77 -14.01 -7.69
CA VAL A 187 -18.58 -14.86 -7.82
C VAL A 187 -17.62 -14.62 -6.66
N ASN A 188 -17.40 -13.36 -6.29
CA ASN A 188 -16.48 -13.01 -5.19
C ASN A 188 -16.97 -13.52 -3.85
N THR A 189 -18.25 -13.31 -3.59
CA THR A 189 -18.86 -13.68 -2.33
C THR A 189 -18.89 -15.21 -2.19
N PHE A 190 -19.21 -15.93 -3.26
CA PHE A 190 -19.24 -17.39 -3.29
C PHE A 190 -17.84 -18.01 -3.19
N LEU A 191 -16.86 -17.54 -3.96
CA LEU A 191 -15.51 -18.11 -3.94
C LEU A 191 -14.72 -17.71 -2.68
N GLY A 192 -14.92 -16.51 -2.15
CA GLY A 192 -14.42 -16.16 -0.82
C GLY A 192 -15.09 -16.99 0.30
N GLY A 193 -16.39 -17.24 0.18
CA GLY A 193 -17.10 -18.18 1.05
C GLY A 193 -16.56 -19.61 0.96
N THR A 194 -16.17 -20.05 -0.25
CA THR A 194 -15.50 -21.34 -0.48
C THR A 194 -14.16 -21.41 0.23
N ALA A 195 -13.34 -20.35 0.15
CA ALA A 195 -12.06 -20.29 0.85
C ALA A 195 -12.24 -20.42 2.37
N ILE A 196 -13.25 -19.74 2.94
CA ILE A 196 -13.58 -19.86 4.37
C ILE A 196 -14.01 -21.30 4.72
N ALA A 197 -14.85 -21.94 3.90
CA ALA A 197 -15.25 -23.34 4.10
C ALA A 197 -14.04 -24.29 4.07
N MET A 198 -13.08 -24.06 3.17
CA MET A 198 -11.82 -24.81 3.13
C MET A 198 -11.02 -24.65 4.41
N LEU A 199 -10.89 -23.42 4.94
CA LEU A 199 -10.22 -23.17 6.22
C LEU A 199 -10.90 -23.90 7.37
N ARG A 200 -12.25 -23.89 7.42
CA ARG A 200 -13.03 -24.64 8.42
C ARG A 200 -12.86 -26.14 8.34
N SER A 201 -12.65 -26.68 7.14
CA SER A 201 -12.33 -28.11 6.98
C SER A 201 -10.91 -28.48 7.43
N GLY A 202 -10.09 -27.49 7.82
CA GLY A 202 -8.69 -27.68 8.22
C GLY A 202 -7.71 -27.72 7.05
N MET A 203 -8.08 -27.19 5.89
CA MET A 203 -7.15 -27.04 4.77
C MET A 203 -6.04 -26.05 5.15
N ALA A 204 -4.81 -26.31 4.70
CA ALA A 204 -3.67 -25.44 4.97
C ALA A 204 -3.92 -24.03 4.41
N ALA A 205 -3.81 -23.01 5.27
CA ALA A 205 -4.15 -21.63 4.92
C ALA A 205 -3.34 -21.11 3.72
N ASP A 206 -2.05 -21.45 3.64
CA ASP A 206 -1.19 -21.06 2.52
C ASP A 206 -1.73 -21.56 1.18
N ASN A 207 -2.20 -22.82 1.13
CA ASN A 207 -2.78 -23.39 -0.09
C ASN A 207 -4.11 -22.71 -0.45
N VAL A 208 -4.92 -22.35 0.56
CA VAL A 208 -6.18 -21.64 0.34
C VAL A 208 -5.90 -20.24 -0.20
N PHE A 209 -5.09 -19.43 0.49
CA PHE A 209 -4.82 -18.05 0.08
C PHE A 209 -4.05 -17.96 -1.24
N GLN A 210 -3.21 -18.94 -1.58
CA GLN A 210 -2.57 -19.01 -2.89
C GLN A 210 -3.57 -19.00 -4.06
N ASN A 211 -4.76 -19.58 -3.86
CA ASN A 211 -5.80 -19.70 -4.89
C ASN A 211 -6.96 -18.71 -4.72
N TYR A 212 -7.14 -18.15 -3.51
CA TYR A 212 -8.35 -17.41 -3.15
C TYR A 212 -8.10 -16.04 -2.49
N ALA A 213 -6.85 -15.59 -2.30
CA ALA A 213 -6.55 -14.31 -1.64
C ALA A 213 -7.27 -13.10 -2.26
N SER A 214 -7.37 -13.07 -3.59
CA SER A 214 -8.02 -12.00 -4.34
C SER A 214 -9.48 -11.76 -3.98
N TYR A 215 -10.22 -12.81 -3.58
CA TYR A 215 -11.62 -12.68 -3.17
C TYR A 215 -11.76 -11.98 -1.81
N PHE A 216 -10.67 -11.84 -1.06
CA PHE A 216 -10.57 -11.01 0.13
C PHE A 216 -10.01 -9.61 -0.18
N GLY A 217 -9.75 -9.28 -1.45
CA GLY A 217 -9.23 -7.99 -1.89
C GLY A 217 -7.73 -7.81 -1.66
N ILE A 218 -6.98 -8.91 -1.57
CA ILE A 218 -5.52 -8.90 -1.37
C ILE A 218 -4.82 -9.86 -2.36
N SER A 219 -3.55 -9.62 -2.61
CA SER A 219 -2.65 -10.55 -3.29
C SER A 219 -2.16 -11.65 -2.36
N TYR A 220 -1.67 -12.76 -2.94
CA TYR A 220 -1.03 -13.81 -2.15
C TYR A 220 0.28 -13.31 -1.51
N GLU A 221 1.00 -12.43 -2.20
CA GLU A 221 2.23 -11.80 -1.72
C GLU A 221 1.97 -10.98 -0.46
N GLU A 222 0.94 -10.13 -0.45
CA GLU A 222 0.52 -9.37 0.75
C GLU A 222 0.20 -10.28 1.92
N TYR A 223 -0.51 -11.39 1.69
CA TYR A 223 -0.74 -12.41 2.71
C TYR A 223 0.56 -13.05 3.19
N TYR A 224 1.48 -13.37 2.28
CA TYR A 224 2.72 -14.08 2.59
C TYR A 224 3.74 -13.22 3.36
N GLN A 225 3.64 -11.88 3.30
CA GLN A 225 4.42 -10.97 4.14
C GLN A 225 4.09 -11.10 5.63
N LEU A 226 2.91 -11.66 5.98
CA LEU A 226 2.54 -11.91 7.37
C LEU A 226 3.40 -13.03 7.98
N SER A 227 3.73 -12.86 9.26
CA SER A 227 4.44 -13.91 10.02
C SER A 227 3.64 -15.21 10.04
N ALA A 228 4.33 -16.35 10.17
CA ALA A 228 3.68 -17.66 10.21
C ALA A 228 2.62 -17.76 11.34
N ASP A 229 2.93 -17.19 12.51
CA ASP A 229 2.00 -17.15 13.64
C ASP A 229 0.77 -16.29 13.33
N THR A 230 0.97 -15.14 12.70
CA THR A 230 -0.13 -14.24 12.27
C THR A 230 -1.01 -14.92 11.23
N ARG A 231 -0.43 -15.61 10.25
CA ARG A 231 -1.19 -16.35 9.22
C ARG A 231 -2.02 -17.48 9.82
N ALA A 232 -1.46 -18.19 10.81
CA ALA A 232 -2.18 -19.24 11.52
C ALA A 232 -3.36 -18.68 12.35
N ASP A 233 -3.16 -17.59 13.10
CA ASP A 233 -4.23 -16.97 13.88
C ASP A 233 -5.31 -16.33 12.99
N LEU A 234 -4.91 -15.70 11.87
CA LEU A 234 -5.84 -15.17 10.86
C LEU A 234 -6.72 -16.27 10.27
N ALA A 235 -6.14 -17.40 9.88
CA ALA A 235 -6.89 -18.53 9.34
C ALA A 235 -7.90 -19.08 10.37
N ALA A 236 -7.50 -19.19 11.64
CA ALA A 236 -8.39 -19.61 12.71
C ALA A 236 -9.54 -18.60 12.94
N LEU A 237 -9.23 -17.31 12.94
CA LEU A 237 -10.22 -16.24 13.09
C LEU A 237 -11.25 -16.26 11.96
N LEU A 238 -10.82 -16.37 10.71
CA LEU A 238 -11.71 -16.46 9.56
C LEU A 238 -12.57 -17.74 9.60
N ALA A 239 -12.01 -18.86 10.04
CA ALA A 239 -12.76 -20.10 10.18
C ALA A 239 -13.85 -20.02 11.27
N ASP A 240 -13.60 -19.32 12.37
CA ASP A 240 -14.51 -19.25 13.53
C ASP A 240 -15.63 -18.21 13.38
N GLN A 241 -15.52 -17.29 12.42
CA GLN A 241 -16.55 -16.25 12.19
C GLN A 241 -17.94 -16.86 11.94
N THR A 242 -18.99 -16.22 12.49
CA THR A 242 -20.38 -16.67 12.31
C THR A 242 -21.09 -16.05 11.10
N TYR A 243 -20.48 -15.02 10.49
CA TYR A 243 -20.89 -14.26 9.30
C TYR A 243 -22.35 -13.80 9.33
N GLN A 244 -22.61 -12.50 9.39
CA GLN A 244 -23.99 -11.99 9.46
C GLN A 244 -24.30 -10.86 8.46
N THR A 245 -23.37 -9.93 8.25
CA THR A 245 -23.43 -8.88 7.22
C THR A 245 -22.03 -8.28 7.07
N GLY A 246 -21.69 -7.75 5.90
CA GLY A 246 -20.41 -7.07 5.64
C GLY A 246 -19.75 -7.53 4.35
N THR A 247 -18.64 -6.88 3.97
CA THR A 247 -17.82 -7.31 2.82
C THR A 247 -16.73 -8.26 3.29
N LEU A 248 -16.34 -9.22 2.44
CA LEU A 248 -15.21 -10.12 2.72
C LEU A 248 -13.92 -9.35 3.00
N GLN A 249 -13.70 -8.24 2.31
CA GLN A 249 -12.54 -7.37 2.50
C GLN A 249 -12.50 -6.78 3.92
N GLN A 250 -13.63 -6.27 4.42
CA GLN A 250 -13.69 -5.73 5.79
C GLN A 250 -13.43 -6.83 6.81
N ILE A 251 -14.06 -8.00 6.63
CA ILE A 251 -13.93 -9.13 7.55
C ILE A 251 -12.47 -9.61 7.58
N TYR A 252 -11.83 -9.70 6.41
CA TYR A 252 -10.41 -10.03 6.30
C TYR A 252 -9.55 -9.01 7.05
N ALA A 253 -9.76 -7.71 6.79
CA ALA A 253 -9.00 -6.64 7.44
C ALA A 253 -9.13 -6.71 8.97
N ASP A 254 -10.34 -6.89 9.48
CA ASP A 254 -10.60 -6.98 10.92
C ASP A 254 -9.93 -8.21 11.55
N CYS A 255 -10.05 -9.38 10.90
CA CYS A 255 -9.40 -10.61 11.37
C CYS A 255 -7.87 -10.50 11.29
N CYS A 256 -7.34 -9.87 10.25
CA CYS A 256 -5.90 -9.69 10.05
C CYS A 256 -5.32 -8.75 11.11
N LEU A 257 -5.97 -7.63 11.39
CA LEU A 257 -5.56 -6.72 12.45
C LEU A 257 -5.60 -7.41 13.82
N LEU A 258 -6.68 -8.15 14.11
CA LEU A 258 -6.79 -8.90 15.37
C LEU A 258 -5.68 -9.96 15.50
N ALA A 259 -5.39 -10.71 14.43
CA ALA A 259 -4.29 -11.66 14.40
C ALA A 259 -2.94 -11.00 14.66
N GLN A 260 -2.67 -9.87 14.00
CA GLN A 260 -1.44 -9.10 14.22
C GLN A 260 -1.33 -8.59 15.66
N LEU A 261 -2.42 -8.11 16.26
CA LEU A 261 -2.43 -7.68 17.67
C LEU A 261 -2.13 -8.83 18.63
N ARG A 262 -2.68 -10.03 18.39
CA ARG A 262 -2.43 -11.21 19.22
C ARG A 262 -1.03 -11.78 19.09
N THR A 263 -0.43 -11.65 17.91
CA THR A 263 0.86 -12.25 17.56
C THR A 263 2.02 -11.27 17.60
N CYS A 264 1.76 -9.97 17.80
CA CYS A 264 2.79 -8.94 17.84
C CYS A 264 3.90 -9.22 18.87
N SER A 265 5.15 -8.96 18.47
CA SER A 265 6.33 -9.09 19.32
C SER A 265 6.79 -7.72 19.81
N GLY A 266 6.38 -7.38 21.04
CA GLY A 266 6.86 -6.19 21.74
C GLY A 266 5.93 -4.99 21.67
N TRP A 267 6.06 -4.12 22.67
CA TRP A 267 5.16 -2.99 22.89
C TRP A 267 5.32 -1.88 21.84
N GLY A 268 6.50 -1.76 21.21
CA GLY A 268 6.77 -0.76 20.17
C GLY A 268 5.97 -1.04 18.90
N TYR A 269 6.09 -2.25 18.35
CA TYR A 269 5.29 -2.67 17.21
C TYR A 269 3.78 -2.64 17.52
N LEU A 270 3.38 -3.03 18.74
CA LEU A 270 2.01 -2.91 19.19
C LEU A 270 1.50 -1.46 19.21
N LYS A 271 2.34 -0.52 19.64
CA LYS A 271 2.02 0.92 19.63
C LYS A 271 1.72 1.37 18.20
N ASP A 272 2.64 1.13 17.28
CA ASP A 272 2.48 1.55 15.89
C ASP A 272 1.25 0.89 15.25
N LEU A 273 1.06 -0.41 15.47
CA LEU A 273 -0.07 -1.17 14.95
C LEU A 273 -1.41 -0.61 15.45
N MET A 274 -1.54 -0.29 16.74
CA MET A 274 -2.78 0.25 17.29
C MET A 274 -3.04 1.70 16.89
N LEU A 275 -2.00 2.53 16.85
CA LEU A 275 -2.16 3.95 16.51
C LEU A 275 -2.46 4.14 15.03
N ASN A 276 -1.77 3.41 14.14
CA ASN A 276 -2.01 3.48 12.70
C ASN A 276 -3.37 2.88 12.31
N ASN A 277 -3.94 2.02 13.14
CA ASN A 277 -5.25 1.41 12.94
C ASN A 277 -6.29 1.92 13.94
N SER A 278 -6.10 3.13 14.50
CA SER A 278 -6.97 3.64 15.57
C SER A 278 -8.42 3.76 15.11
N GLU A 279 -8.67 4.07 13.84
CA GLU A 279 -10.03 4.20 13.33
C GLU A 279 -10.73 2.84 13.17
N ILE A 280 -10.01 1.81 12.69
CA ILE A 280 -10.52 0.42 12.63
C ILE A 280 -10.78 -0.12 14.05
N LEU A 281 -9.90 0.21 15.01
CA LEU A 281 -10.06 -0.13 16.42
C LEU A 281 -11.10 0.71 17.15
N ASN A 282 -11.68 1.72 16.50
CA ASN A 282 -12.59 2.68 17.11
C ASN A 282 -11.98 3.37 18.36
N ILE A 283 -10.69 3.68 18.29
CA ILE A 283 -9.92 4.43 19.28
C ILE A 283 -9.89 5.90 18.86
N ASN A 284 -10.52 6.76 19.65
CA ASN A 284 -10.41 8.21 19.46
C ASN A 284 -9.26 8.75 20.33
N LEU A 285 -8.09 8.96 19.72
CA LEU A 285 -6.89 9.43 20.42
C LEU A 285 -7.10 10.77 21.11
N SER A 286 -7.87 11.67 20.50
CA SER A 286 -8.14 13.01 21.03
C SER A 286 -9.00 12.99 22.29
N SER A 287 -10.02 12.13 22.35
CA SER A 287 -10.91 12.04 23.52
C SER A 287 -10.48 11.01 24.56
N SER A 288 -9.55 10.11 24.22
CA SER A 288 -9.08 9.06 25.13
C SER A 288 -8.29 9.58 26.34
N GLY A 289 -7.72 10.79 26.25
CA GLY A 289 -6.73 11.30 27.20
C GLY A 289 -5.28 10.87 26.90
N TYR A 290 -5.06 10.00 25.90
CA TYR A 290 -3.74 9.50 25.51
C TYR A 290 -2.77 10.62 25.10
N LEU A 291 -3.24 11.58 24.29
CA LEU A 291 -2.42 12.70 23.81
C LEU A 291 -2.04 13.69 24.93
N GLN A 292 -2.67 13.61 26.09
CA GLN A 292 -2.35 14.45 27.26
C GLN A 292 -1.27 13.83 28.16
N LEU A 293 -0.95 12.55 27.95
CA LEU A 293 0.10 11.84 28.68
C LEU A 293 1.48 12.27 28.17
N SER A 294 2.49 12.26 29.05
CA SER A 294 3.90 12.38 28.63
C SER A 294 4.32 11.20 27.76
N GLU A 295 5.38 11.36 26.96
CA GLU A 295 5.91 10.30 26.09
C GLU A 295 6.19 8.99 26.83
N ASN A 296 6.75 9.08 28.05
CA ASN A 296 6.99 7.92 28.90
C ASN A 296 5.68 7.23 29.32
N GLN A 297 4.65 7.99 29.67
CA GLN A 297 3.34 7.44 30.04
C GLN A 297 2.61 6.86 28.81
N GLN A 298 2.74 7.49 27.65
CA GLN A 298 2.23 6.96 26.38
C GLN A 298 2.86 5.60 26.06
N ASN A 299 4.16 5.43 26.28
CA ASN A 299 4.82 4.14 26.12
C ASN A 299 4.37 3.13 27.20
N GLN A 300 4.13 3.58 28.43
CA GLN A 300 3.60 2.74 29.51
C GLN A 300 2.24 2.11 29.18
N VAL A 301 1.36 2.79 28.44
CA VAL A 301 0.10 2.23 27.96
C VAL A 301 0.34 0.90 27.23
N PHE A 302 1.26 0.90 26.26
CA PHE A 302 1.52 -0.27 25.42
C PHE A 302 2.32 -1.36 26.13
N THR A 303 3.28 -0.99 26.98
CA THR A 303 4.01 -1.98 27.81
C THR A 303 3.06 -2.75 28.73
N THR A 304 2.02 -2.09 29.23
CA THR A 304 1.04 -2.67 30.17
C THR A 304 0.11 -3.66 29.48
N ILE A 305 -0.34 -3.34 28.25
CA ILE A 305 -1.35 -4.15 27.54
C ILE A 305 -0.73 -5.22 26.63
N ALA A 306 0.57 -5.15 26.29
CA ALA A 306 1.21 -6.06 25.35
C ALA A 306 1.05 -7.54 25.70
N GLY A 307 1.16 -7.90 26.98
CA GLY A 307 0.92 -9.28 27.41
C GLY A 307 -0.54 -9.72 27.26
N SER A 308 -1.48 -8.81 27.53
CA SER A 308 -2.92 -9.08 27.48
C SER A 308 -3.47 -9.15 26.04
N MET A 309 -2.79 -8.53 25.07
CA MET A 309 -3.20 -8.57 23.66
C MET A 309 -3.27 -9.97 23.08
N LYS A 310 -2.43 -10.90 23.58
CA LYS A 310 -2.43 -12.30 23.15
C LYS A 310 -3.76 -13.03 23.39
N SER A 311 -4.63 -12.47 24.23
CA SER A 311 -5.87 -13.12 24.67
C SER A 311 -7.14 -12.39 24.25
N VAL A 312 -7.03 -11.25 23.56
CA VAL A 312 -8.21 -10.47 23.12
C VAL A 312 -9.04 -11.28 22.13
N GLN A 313 -10.38 -11.23 22.21
CA GLN A 313 -11.26 -11.98 21.31
C GLN A 313 -11.83 -11.13 20.18
N SER A 314 -11.75 -9.81 20.32
CA SER A 314 -12.25 -8.84 19.35
C SER A 314 -11.37 -7.60 19.31
N LEU A 315 -11.49 -6.83 18.23
CA LEU A 315 -10.90 -5.48 18.13
C LEU A 315 -11.41 -4.56 19.25
N SER A 316 -12.67 -4.71 19.66
CA SER A 316 -13.26 -4.01 20.80
C SER A 316 -12.56 -4.34 22.12
N ASP A 317 -12.16 -5.59 22.36
CA ASP A 317 -11.41 -5.96 23.56
C ASP A 317 -10.03 -5.28 23.57
N ALA A 318 -9.35 -5.23 22.43
CA ALA A 318 -8.07 -4.52 22.28
C ALA A 318 -8.23 -3.02 22.56
N ALA A 319 -9.26 -2.39 22.02
CA ALA A 319 -9.58 -0.99 22.30
C ALA A 319 -9.89 -0.74 23.79
N ASN A 320 -10.65 -1.64 24.42
CA ASN A 320 -10.97 -1.56 25.85
C ASN A 320 -9.71 -1.66 26.73
N LEU A 321 -8.74 -2.52 26.38
CA LEU A 321 -7.45 -2.58 27.05
C LEU A 321 -6.69 -1.26 26.94
N PHE A 322 -6.67 -0.66 25.75
CA PHE A 322 -6.05 0.65 25.53
C PHE A 322 -6.70 1.72 26.41
N TYR A 323 -8.02 1.89 26.36
CA TYR A 323 -8.73 2.89 27.17
C TYR A 323 -8.51 2.69 28.67
N LYS A 324 -8.52 1.44 29.15
CA LYS A 324 -8.26 1.11 30.55
C LYS A 324 -6.83 1.47 30.98
N ALA A 325 -5.84 1.24 30.13
CA ALA A 325 -4.45 1.59 30.42
C ALA A 325 -4.25 3.11 30.44
N VAL A 326 -4.90 3.85 29.54
CA VAL A 326 -4.89 5.32 29.55
C VAL A 326 -5.56 5.87 30.80
N SER A 327 -6.75 5.37 31.17
CA SER A 327 -7.49 5.86 32.34
C SER A 327 -6.68 5.69 33.63
N ASN A 328 -6.03 4.55 33.82
CA ASN A 328 -5.18 4.27 34.98
C ASN A 328 -4.02 5.28 35.12
N LEU A 329 -3.45 5.74 34.01
CA LEU A 329 -2.37 6.73 34.04
C LEU A 329 -2.90 8.14 34.29
N THR A 330 -4.10 8.46 33.78
CA THR A 330 -4.75 9.76 34.04
C THR A 330 -5.27 9.90 35.47
N GLU A 331 -5.76 8.83 36.11
CA GLU A 331 -6.22 8.88 37.51
C GLU A 331 -5.08 9.09 38.52
N ASN A 332 -3.87 8.61 38.21
CA ASN A 332 -2.67 8.83 39.02
C ASN A 332 -2.14 10.28 38.95
N ILE A 333 -2.54 11.05 37.94
CA ILE A 333 -2.24 12.50 37.85
C ILE A 333 -3.12 13.27 38.87
N SER A 334 -4.33 12.79 39.13
CA SER A 334 -5.29 13.41 40.07
C SER A 334 -4.92 13.22 41.55
N THR A 335 -4.15 12.17 41.89
CA THR A 335 -3.82 11.78 43.27
C THR A 335 -2.43 12.21 43.73
N SER A 336 -1.60 12.78 42.84
CA SER A 336 -0.24 13.26 43.14
C SER A 336 -0.18 14.75 43.50
N GLY A 337 -1.32 15.36 43.84
CA GLY A 337 -1.40 16.67 44.49
C GLY A 337 -1.67 16.52 45.99
N THR A 338 -0.70 16.92 46.81
CA THR A 338 -0.70 17.05 48.30
C THR A 338 -0.20 15.85 49.12
N GLY A 339 0.92 16.05 49.82
CA GLY A 339 1.33 15.20 50.95
C GLY A 339 2.85 15.06 51.16
N SER A 340 3.48 16.05 51.78
CA SER A 340 4.85 15.95 52.30
C SER A 340 4.90 15.13 53.60
N SER A 341 5.84 14.18 53.75
CA SER A 341 6.52 13.91 55.05
C SER A 341 7.75 12.98 54.93
N SER A 342 8.94 13.61 54.99
CA SER A 342 10.07 13.36 55.91
C SER A 342 10.67 11.96 56.17
N GLY A 343 11.99 11.86 55.92
CA GLY A 343 12.99 10.98 56.57
C GLY A 343 14.28 10.88 55.72
N HIS A 344 15.29 11.78 55.84
CA HIS A 344 16.42 11.73 56.79
C HIS A 344 17.27 10.44 56.62
N LEU A 345 18.56 10.35 56.29
CA LEU A 345 19.78 11.17 56.04
C LEU A 345 20.65 10.34 55.07
N GLY A 346 21.46 10.91 54.17
CA GLY A 346 22.84 11.22 54.53
C GLY A 346 23.68 11.78 53.39
N ILE A 347 24.19 12.97 53.70
CA ILE A 347 25.19 13.85 53.09
C ILE A 347 26.47 13.13 52.58
N SER A 348 26.95 13.52 51.39
CA SER A 348 28.21 14.27 51.17
C SER A 348 28.36 14.53 49.66
N GLY A 349 28.76 15.69 49.14
CA GLY A 349 29.25 16.94 49.71
C GLY A 349 30.05 17.65 48.61
N GLY A 350 29.95 18.99 48.54
CA GLY A 350 30.80 19.86 47.72
C GLY A 350 30.09 20.47 46.51
N SER A 351 29.39 21.61 46.64
CA SER A 351 29.94 22.98 46.57
C SER A 351 30.20 23.40 45.11
N SER A 352 29.77 24.54 44.57
CA SER A 352 29.20 25.80 45.05
C SER A 352 28.95 26.60 43.75
N GLY A 353 27.77 27.13 43.44
CA GLY A 353 27.15 28.36 43.98
C GLY A 353 26.42 29.01 42.79
N GLY A 354 25.30 29.72 42.91
CA GLY A 354 24.58 30.26 44.05
C GLY A 354 24.01 31.63 43.65
N GLY A 355 22.67 31.73 43.55
CA GLY A 355 21.86 32.96 43.34
C GLY A 355 21.14 32.93 41.98
N GLY A 356 19.81 32.78 41.85
CA GLY A 356 18.66 33.30 42.63
C GLY A 356 18.28 34.69 42.06
N ILE A 357 17.05 35.09 41.70
CA ILE A 357 15.68 34.72 42.08
C ILE A 357 14.70 35.36 41.03
N HIS A 358 13.81 34.55 40.42
CA HIS A 358 12.35 34.74 40.19
C HIS A 358 11.79 35.87 39.26
N PRO A 359 10.48 35.86 38.90
CA PRO A 359 9.92 35.32 37.64
C PRO A 359 9.11 36.37 36.82
N SER A 360 8.65 36.03 35.60
CA SER A 360 7.24 36.22 35.13
C SER A 360 7.07 36.07 33.60
N SER A 361 5.87 35.59 33.23
CA SER A 361 5.11 35.78 31.97
C SER A 361 5.64 35.26 30.63
N MET A 362 5.10 34.10 30.25
CA MET A 362 4.25 33.87 29.07
C MET A 362 4.05 35.07 28.12
N GLU A 363 4.65 35.02 26.92
CA GLU A 363 4.01 35.32 25.64
C GLU A 363 4.59 34.39 24.57
N ALA A 364 3.72 33.89 23.69
CA ALA A 364 4.07 33.08 22.54
C ALA A 364 4.71 33.97 21.47
N ASP A 365 5.96 33.72 21.10
CA ASP A 365 6.54 34.35 19.92
C ASP A 365 6.25 33.48 18.70
N THR A 366 5.28 33.95 17.92
CA THR A 366 4.93 33.41 16.60
C THR A 366 5.77 34.16 15.59
N ASN A 367 6.98 33.67 15.31
CA ASN A 367 7.76 34.11 14.16
C ASN A 367 7.74 33.02 13.08
N ILE A 368 6.59 32.93 12.41
CA ILE A 368 6.52 32.48 11.02
C ILE A 368 7.16 33.61 10.21
N LEU A 369 8.35 33.36 9.68
CA LEU A 369 9.05 34.31 8.81
C LEU A 369 8.24 34.45 7.51
N LYS A 370 7.75 35.66 7.25
CA LYS A 370 7.27 36.08 5.94
C LYS A 370 8.47 36.26 4.99
N PRO A 371 8.30 36.06 3.67
CA PRO A 371 9.38 36.23 2.71
C PRO A 371 9.72 37.71 2.53
N GLU A 372 10.96 38.11 2.80
CA GLU A 372 11.51 39.37 2.32
C GLU A 372 12.18 39.18 0.96
N GLU A 373 11.70 39.91 -0.04
CA GLU A 373 12.33 40.08 -1.35
C GLU A 373 13.73 40.73 -1.21
N ASN A 374 14.79 39.93 -1.15
CA ASN A 374 16.14 40.38 -1.51
C ASN A 374 16.95 39.21 -2.07
N VAL A 375 16.90 39.05 -3.40
CA VAL A 375 17.68 38.04 -4.15
C VAL A 375 19.17 38.28 -3.92
N SER A 376 19.82 37.36 -3.21
CA SER A 376 21.25 37.38 -2.95
C SER A 376 22.08 37.30 -4.24
N ASN A 377 23.00 38.25 -4.42
CA ASN A 377 23.93 38.30 -5.56
C ASN A 377 25.06 37.24 -5.49
N ASN A 378 25.01 36.28 -4.57
CA ASN A 378 26.11 35.36 -4.25
C ASN A 378 25.94 33.93 -4.80
N LEU A 379 25.03 33.73 -5.76
CA LEU A 379 24.87 32.43 -6.43
C LEU A 379 26.10 32.03 -7.27
N PRO A 380 26.42 30.72 -7.37
CA PRO A 380 27.39 30.18 -8.33
C PRO A 380 27.11 30.61 -9.78
N ALA A 381 28.17 30.77 -10.58
CA ALA A 381 28.06 31.33 -11.93
C ALA A 381 27.17 30.50 -12.87
N ASP A 382 27.20 29.18 -12.71
CA ASP A 382 26.38 28.23 -13.45
C ASP A 382 24.89 28.27 -13.07
N ALA A 383 24.55 28.75 -11.88
CA ALA A 383 23.16 28.96 -11.45
C ALA A 383 22.58 30.32 -11.90
N LYS A 384 23.42 31.34 -12.14
CA LYS A 384 22.96 32.73 -12.38
C LYS A 384 22.08 32.90 -13.62
N ASN A 385 22.35 32.15 -14.68
CA ASN A 385 21.61 32.23 -15.95
C ASN A 385 20.70 31.02 -16.18
N HIS A 386 20.54 30.16 -15.17
CA HIS A 386 19.72 28.96 -15.26
C HIS A 386 18.24 29.31 -15.00
N TRP A 387 17.29 28.59 -15.62
CA TRP A 387 15.86 28.88 -15.44
C TRP A 387 15.40 28.74 -13.98
N ALA A 388 16.05 27.85 -13.22
CA ALA A 388 15.76 27.62 -11.81
C ALA A 388 16.44 28.63 -10.86
N ARG A 389 17.12 29.66 -11.37
CA ARG A 389 17.93 30.61 -10.57
C ARG A 389 17.19 31.12 -9.33
N ASP A 390 15.95 31.57 -9.48
CA ASP A 390 15.21 32.19 -8.38
C ASP A 390 14.85 31.17 -7.30
N TYR A 391 14.47 29.94 -7.69
CA TYR A 391 14.27 28.83 -6.76
C TYR A 391 15.56 28.42 -6.05
N ILE A 392 16.67 28.37 -6.79
CA ILE A 392 18.00 28.09 -6.23
C ILE A 392 18.35 29.16 -5.20
N SER A 393 18.14 30.45 -5.49
CA SER A 393 18.42 31.54 -4.54
C SER A 393 17.66 31.36 -3.23
N ARG A 394 16.36 31.05 -3.30
CA ARG A 394 15.51 30.90 -2.11
C ARG A 394 16.01 29.80 -1.16
N LEU A 395 16.39 28.65 -1.71
CA LEU A 395 16.89 27.53 -0.91
C LEU A 395 18.37 27.69 -0.52
N TRP A 396 19.13 28.46 -1.30
CA TRP A 396 20.54 28.77 -1.01
C TRP A 396 20.66 29.71 0.18
N ASP A 397 19.87 30.78 0.20
CA ASP A 397 19.93 31.81 1.24
C ASP A 397 19.46 31.29 2.61
N THR A 398 18.65 30.23 2.62
CA THR A 398 18.18 29.51 3.81
C THR A 398 19.10 28.35 4.23
N GLY A 399 20.14 28.04 3.45
CA GLY A 399 21.08 26.96 3.73
C GLY A 399 20.53 25.54 3.51
N ILE A 400 19.33 25.41 2.94
CA ILE A 400 18.69 24.12 2.63
C ILE A 400 19.49 23.38 1.56
N ILE A 401 19.98 24.11 0.54
CA ILE A 401 20.82 23.56 -0.51
C ILE A 401 22.09 24.39 -0.69
N ASN A 402 23.19 23.69 -0.96
CA ASN A 402 24.50 24.31 -1.19
C ASN A 402 25.14 23.74 -2.47
N GLY A 403 26.15 24.44 -2.97
CA GLY A 403 26.98 24.03 -4.10
C GLY A 403 28.04 23.02 -3.69
N PHE A 404 28.81 22.58 -4.68
CA PHE A 404 29.91 21.65 -4.47
C PHE A 404 31.18 22.39 -4.05
N PRO A 405 32.18 21.68 -3.47
CA PRO A 405 33.43 22.31 -3.02
C PRO A 405 34.23 23.03 -4.12
N ASP A 406 33.94 22.73 -5.39
CA ASP A 406 34.54 23.39 -6.56
C ASP A 406 33.90 24.76 -6.89
N GLY A 407 32.86 25.16 -6.16
CA GLY A 407 32.18 26.43 -6.30
C GLY A 407 31.03 26.44 -7.31
N ASN A 408 30.70 25.31 -7.93
CA ASN A 408 29.57 25.18 -8.86
C ASN A 408 28.33 24.63 -8.16
N PHE A 409 27.15 24.91 -8.73
CA PHE A 409 25.88 24.37 -8.24
C PHE A 409 25.44 23.09 -8.97
N TYR A 410 25.78 22.97 -10.24
CA TYR A 410 25.36 21.94 -11.20
C TYR A 410 23.84 21.76 -11.27
N PRO A 411 23.08 22.77 -11.74
CA PRO A 411 21.63 22.70 -11.74
C PRO A 411 21.06 21.56 -12.61
N ASP A 412 21.76 21.15 -13.67
CA ASP A 412 21.34 20.08 -14.57
C ASP A 412 21.81 18.66 -14.13
N ASN A 413 22.57 18.55 -13.04
CA ASN A 413 22.96 17.25 -12.52
C ASN A 413 21.78 16.56 -11.84
N ASN A 414 21.72 15.23 -11.98
CA ASN A 414 20.75 14.40 -11.28
C ASN A 414 20.97 14.43 -9.77
N VAL A 415 19.88 14.28 -9.02
CA VAL A 415 19.90 14.19 -7.56
C VAL A 415 19.78 12.73 -7.13
N SER A 416 20.67 12.30 -6.24
CA SER A 416 20.55 10.97 -5.63
C SER A 416 19.41 10.93 -4.61
N ARG A 417 18.91 9.72 -4.31
CA ARG A 417 17.90 9.52 -3.27
C ARG A 417 18.34 10.09 -1.92
N CYS A 418 19.61 9.92 -1.54
CA CYS A 418 20.12 10.45 -0.26
C CYS A 418 20.26 11.98 -0.24
N GLU A 419 20.64 12.60 -1.36
CA GLU A 419 20.68 14.04 -1.51
C GLU A 419 19.28 14.65 -1.43
N PHE A 420 18.31 14.04 -2.12
CA PHE A 420 16.91 14.47 -2.06
C PHE A 420 16.36 14.41 -0.63
N SER A 421 16.62 13.32 0.10
CA SER A 421 16.26 13.16 1.52
C SER A 421 16.78 14.30 2.39
N LYS A 422 18.06 14.66 2.24
CA LYS A 422 18.62 15.77 3.02
C LYS A 422 17.93 17.09 2.69
N ILE A 423 17.70 17.37 1.41
CA ILE A 423 17.07 18.63 0.96
C ILE A 423 15.68 18.76 1.57
N ILE A 424 14.81 17.74 1.44
CA ILE A 424 13.46 17.81 1.98
C ILE A 424 13.44 17.80 3.52
N SER A 425 14.35 17.06 4.16
CA SER A 425 14.43 17.04 5.63
C SER A 425 14.77 18.42 6.19
N LEU A 426 15.69 19.14 5.54
CA LEU A 426 16.03 20.51 5.92
C LEU A 426 14.89 21.50 5.58
N ALA A 427 14.30 21.38 4.39
CA ALA A 427 13.26 22.30 3.93
C ALA A 427 12.02 22.30 4.82
N PHE A 428 11.61 21.11 5.30
CA PHE A 428 10.39 20.94 6.10
C PHE A 428 10.71 20.69 7.59
N SER A 429 11.95 20.90 8.02
CA SER A 429 12.39 20.79 9.42
C SER A 429 12.09 19.43 10.05
N TYR A 430 12.22 18.34 9.28
CA TYR A 430 12.05 16.98 9.80
C TYR A 430 13.16 16.62 10.78
N SER A 431 12.76 15.99 11.89
CA SER A 431 13.66 15.57 12.97
C SER A 431 14.69 14.56 12.48
N THR A 432 15.98 14.87 12.66
CA THR A 432 17.10 13.99 12.33
C THR A 432 17.46 13.01 13.45
N SER A 433 16.73 13.07 14.57
CA SER A 433 16.91 12.20 15.74
C SER A 433 15.83 11.12 15.87
N GLU A 434 14.82 11.14 15.00
CA GLU A 434 13.77 10.13 14.92
C GLU A 434 14.21 9.03 13.92
N GLY A 435 14.06 7.75 14.29
CA GLY A 435 14.44 6.59 13.46
C GLY A 435 15.69 5.83 13.94
N ASN A 436 15.89 4.62 13.41
CA ASN A 436 16.97 3.71 13.83
C ASN A 436 17.78 3.20 12.62
N ALA A 437 19.05 2.87 12.86
CA ALA A 437 19.98 2.33 11.88
C ALA A 437 19.55 1.00 11.25
N ASP A 438 18.63 0.28 11.90
CA ASP A 438 18.14 -1.03 11.44
C ASP A 438 17.05 -0.93 10.33
N MET A 439 16.62 0.27 9.95
CA MET A 439 15.55 0.46 8.95
C MET A 439 15.98 0.10 7.53
N PHE A 440 17.24 0.34 7.17
CA PHE A 440 17.78 0.01 5.84
C PHE A 440 19.19 -0.56 5.95
N LYS A 441 19.42 -1.73 5.35
CA LYS A 441 20.69 -2.46 5.41
C LYS A 441 21.84 -1.73 4.71
N ASP A 442 21.52 -0.85 3.77
CA ASP A 442 22.45 -0.06 2.95
C ASP A 442 22.53 1.42 3.37
N VAL A 443 22.02 1.76 4.57
CA VAL A 443 22.19 3.08 5.17
C VAL A 443 22.93 2.90 6.49
N PRO A 444 24.27 2.86 6.49
CA PRO A 444 25.06 2.85 7.72
C PRO A 444 24.87 4.13 8.52
N ALA A 445 24.74 4.04 9.84
CA ALA A 445 24.57 5.22 10.71
C ALA A 445 25.74 6.22 10.67
N THR A 446 26.90 5.81 10.14
CA THR A 446 28.09 6.65 9.95
C THR A 446 28.01 7.55 8.71
N GLU A 447 27.06 7.29 7.80
CA GLU A 447 26.92 8.08 6.58
C GLU A 447 26.28 9.43 6.85
N TRP A 448 26.74 10.47 6.14
CA TRP A 448 26.30 11.85 6.35
C TRP A 448 24.79 12.03 6.11
N TYR A 449 24.19 11.19 5.25
CA TYR A 449 22.78 11.24 4.91
C TYR A 449 21.88 10.42 5.84
N ALA A 450 22.46 9.50 6.62
CA ALA A 450 21.73 8.55 7.47
C ALA A 450 20.69 9.22 8.39
N PRO A 451 21.00 10.27 9.16
CA PRO A 451 20.01 10.89 10.06
C PRO A 451 18.80 11.48 9.32
N TYR A 452 18.99 12.03 8.12
CA TYR A 452 17.90 12.58 7.32
C TYR A 452 17.00 11.46 6.77
N VAL A 453 17.63 10.37 6.29
CA VAL A 453 16.90 9.20 5.77
C VAL A 453 16.09 8.54 6.88
N TYR A 454 16.66 8.36 8.08
CA TYR A 454 15.93 7.76 9.19
C TYR A 454 14.76 8.62 9.66
N GLY A 455 14.95 9.94 9.77
CA GLY A 455 13.88 10.88 10.15
C GLY A 455 12.69 10.82 9.20
N LEU A 456 12.97 10.84 7.89
CA LEU A 456 11.93 10.78 6.86
C LEU A 456 11.26 9.39 6.78
N ALA A 457 12.02 8.32 6.99
CA ALA A 457 11.48 6.96 7.02
C ALA A 457 10.60 6.72 8.26
N ALA A 458 10.97 7.29 9.41
CA ALA A 458 10.14 7.25 10.62
C ALA A 458 8.78 7.94 10.41
N LYS A 459 8.72 8.96 9.54
CA LYS A 459 7.48 9.63 9.11
C LYS A 459 6.81 9.00 7.90
N GLN A 460 7.33 7.87 7.39
CA GLN A 460 6.85 7.20 6.16
C GLN A 460 6.87 8.08 4.90
N ILE A 461 7.62 9.19 4.91
CA ILE A 461 7.76 10.08 3.75
C ILE A 461 8.61 9.40 2.68
N ILE A 462 9.69 8.76 3.12
CA ILE A 462 10.56 7.97 2.27
C ILE A 462 10.47 6.50 2.65
N LEU A 463 10.36 5.64 1.63
CA LEU A 463 10.35 4.20 1.76
C LEU A 463 11.48 3.57 0.95
N GLY A 464 11.90 2.39 1.39
CA GLY A 464 12.82 1.50 0.68
C GLY A 464 12.09 0.28 0.12
N SER A 465 12.84 -0.62 -0.50
CA SER A 465 12.37 -1.89 -1.03
C SER A 465 13.30 -3.01 -0.54
N ASP A 466 12.75 -4.13 -0.09
CA ASP A 466 13.50 -5.29 0.43
C ASP A 466 14.49 -4.98 1.57
N GLY A 467 14.17 -3.95 2.36
CA GLY A 467 15.03 -3.44 3.43
C GLY A 467 16.25 -2.65 2.92
N LEU A 468 16.22 -2.17 1.68
CA LEU A 468 17.24 -1.31 1.06
C LEU A 468 16.64 0.06 0.69
N PHE A 469 17.41 1.11 0.91
CA PHE A 469 17.04 2.49 0.54
C PHE A 469 17.57 2.91 -0.84
N SER A 470 18.69 2.33 -1.29
CA SER A 470 19.44 2.69 -2.49
C SER A 470 19.90 4.16 -2.50
N PRO A 471 20.74 4.60 -1.53
CA PRO A 471 21.06 6.01 -1.31
C PRO A 471 21.70 6.73 -2.52
N ASP A 472 22.59 6.06 -3.25
CA ASP A 472 23.31 6.63 -4.39
C ASP A 472 22.53 6.54 -5.71
N GLY A 473 21.37 5.87 -5.72
CA GLY A 473 20.53 5.79 -6.90
C GLY A 473 19.95 7.17 -7.23
N ASN A 474 20.02 7.58 -8.50
CA ASN A 474 19.35 8.80 -8.97
C ASN A 474 17.83 8.66 -8.80
N LEU A 475 17.20 9.69 -8.24
CA LEU A 475 15.76 9.69 -8.00
C LEU A 475 14.99 9.98 -9.29
N THR A 476 13.99 9.15 -9.61
CA THR A 476 13.12 9.41 -10.76
C THR A 476 12.12 10.53 -10.44
N ARG A 477 11.60 11.20 -11.48
CA ARG A 477 10.57 12.24 -11.34
C ARG A 477 9.30 11.68 -10.71
N GLN A 478 8.90 10.45 -11.05
CA GLN A 478 7.73 9.81 -10.45
C GLN A 478 7.94 9.48 -8.96
N ASP A 479 9.14 9.09 -8.55
CA ASP A 479 9.45 8.87 -7.13
C ASP A 479 9.48 10.17 -6.33
N ALA A 480 10.04 11.24 -6.92
CA ALA A 480 10.02 12.57 -6.33
C ALA A 480 8.59 13.07 -6.13
N ALA A 481 7.68 12.80 -7.08
CA ALA A 481 6.26 13.09 -6.95
C ALA A 481 5.63 12.34 -5.76
N VAL A 482 5.87 11.03 -5.63
CA VAL A 482 5.33 10.23 -4.52
C VAL A 482 5.82 10.71 -3.17
N ILE A 483 7.11 11.04 -3.04
CA ILE A 483 7.67 11.60 -1.79
C ILE A 483 7.03 12.96 -1.49
N SER A 484 6.87 13.82 -2.49
CA SER A 484 6.26 15.15 -2.34
C SER A 484 4.80 15.07 -1.91
N MET A 485 4.03 14.13 -2.45
CA MET A 485 2.65 13.89 -2.05
C MET A 485 2.56 13.47 -0.58
N ARG A 486 3.51 12.65 -0.10
CA ARG A 486 3.58 12.25 1.32
C ARG A 486 3.92 13.41 2.25
N ILE A 487 4.77 14.35 1.82
CA ILE A 487 5.05 15.58 2.59
C ILE A 487 3.76 16.40 2.76
N LEU A 488 2.98 16.58 1.69
CA LEU A 488 1.70 17.27 1.77
C LEU A 488 0.74 16.55 2.72
N GLN A 489 0.66 15.22 2.63
CA GLN A 489 -0.19 14.41 3.50
C GLN A 489 0.22 14.50 4.98
N ASP A 490 1.53 14.49 5.28
CA ASP A 490 2.08 14.69 6.63
C ASP A 490 1.72 16.08 7.19
N HIS A 491 1.63 17.09 6.33
CA HIS A 491 1.11 18.41 6.67
C HIS A 491 -0.43 18.54 6.62
N ASN A 492 -1.16 17.41 6.53
CA ASN A 492 -2.62 17.35 6.47
C ASN A 492 -3.24 18.07 5.25
N ILE A 493 -2.47 18.19 4.16
CA ILE A 493 -2.94 18.65 2.87
C ILE A 493 -3.32 17.44 2.01
N LEU A 494 -4.56 17.42 1.55
CA LEU A 494 -5.06 16.45 0.58
C LEU A 494 -5.32 17.19 -0.72
N LEU A 495 -4.57 16.85 -1.76
CA LEU A 495 -4.83 17.34 -3.12
C LEU A 495 -5.99 16.53 -3.72
N GLU A 496 -6.83 17.19 -4.52
CA GLU A 496 -7.91 16.49 -5.23
C GLU A 496 -7.33 15.61 -6.33
N GLU A 497 -7.70 14.33 -6.32
CA GLU A 497 -7.31 13.35 -7.33
C GLU A 497 -8.31 13.37 -8.49
N ASN A 498 -8.24 14.38 -9.35
CA ASN A 498 -8.98 14.31 -10.62
C ASN A 498 -8.11 13.60 -11.67
N ILE A 499 -8.68 12.55 -12.28
CA ILE A 499 -8.05 11.84 -13.41
C ILE A 499 -8.15 12.73 -14.65
N VAL A 500 -7.34 13.79 -14.69
CA VAL A 500 -7.15 14.64 -15.88
C VAL A 500 -5.66 14.95 -16.02
N SER A 501 -4.83 13.91 -16.05
CA SER A 501 -3.49 14.05 -16.62
C SER A 501 -3.61 13.89 -18.13
N SER A 502 -3.28 14.95 -18.88
CA SER A 502 -3.25 14.98 -20.34
C SER A 502 -1.84 14.78 -20.91
N PHE A 503 -0.93 14.16 -20.15
CA PHE A 503 0.43 13.94 -20.60
C PHE A 503 0.48 12.84 -21.66
N THR A 504 1.30 13.05 -22.70
CA THR A 504 1.45 12.10 -23.82
C THR A 504 2.17 10.81 -23.45
N ASP A 505 2.79 10.78 -22.27
CA ASP A 505 3.59 9.67 -21.73
C ASP A 505 3.01 9.10 -20.43
N ASP A 506 1.71 9.31 -20.19
CA ASP A 506 0.98 8.83 -19.01
C ASP A 506 1.12 7.31 -18.79
N ILE A 507 1.15 6.52 -19.88
CA ILE A 507 1.36 5.07 -19.86
C ILE A 507 2.73 4.63 -19.30
N GLN A 508 3.70 5.54 -19.22
CA GLN A 508 5.01 5.26 -18.62
C GLN A 508 5.05 5.52 -17.12
N ILE A 509 4.02 6.17 -16.56
CA ILE A 509 3.92 6.42 -15.13
C ILE A 509 3.60 5.08 -14.47
N SER A 510 4.45 4.67 -13.53
CA SER A 510 4.19 3.44 -12.76
C SER A 510 2.94 3.62 -11.88
N ASP A 511 2.13 2.57 -11.75
CA ASP A 511 0.83 2.61 -11.04
C ASP A 511 0.90 3.28 -9.66
N TYR A 512 1.96 3.01 -8.88
CA TYR A 512 2.16 3.59 -7.55
C TYR A 512 2.34 5.12 -7.54
N ALA A 513 2.69 5.71 -8.67
CA ALA A 513 2.98 7.13 -8.81
C ALA A 513 1.87 7.91 -9.52
N ILE A 514 0.89 7.24 -10.14
CA ILE A 514 -0.16 7.89 -10.93
C ILE A 514 -0.91 8.95 -10.12
N SER A 515 -1.38 8.61 -8.91
CA SER A 515 -2.09 9.58 -8.05
C SER A 515 -1.22 10.79 -7.73
N ALA A 516 0.02 10.57 -7.29
CA ALA A 516 0.93 11.65 -6.92
C ALA A 516 1.26 12.56 -8.12
N VAL A 517 1.54 11.97 -9.28
CA VAL A 517 1.85 12.72 -10.51
C VAL A 517 0.66 13.56 -10.94
N ASN A 518 -0.54 12.99 -10.97
CA ASN A 518 -1.76 13.70 -11.38
C ASN A 518 -2.07 14.86 -10.43
N ALA A 519 -2.08 14.59 -9.12
CA ALA A 519 -2.41 15.57 -8.11
C ALA A 519 -1.41 16.73 -8.06
N LEU A 520 -0.11 16.43 -8.08
CA LEU A 520 0.94 17.46 -8.06
C LEU A 520 1.02 18.25 -9.36
N SER A 521 0.66 17.64 -10.50
CA SER A 521 0.56 18.34 -11.78
C SER A 521 -0.62 19.29 -11.81
N GLN A 522 -1.77 18.86 -11.29
CA GLN A 522 -2.97 19.70 -11.20
C GLN A 522 -2.76 20.87 -10.23
N ALA A 523 -2.05 20.65 -9.12
CA ALA A 523 -1.70 21.69 -8.17
C ALA A 523 -0.54 22.59 -8.64
N GLU A 524 -0.03 22.38 -9.87
CA GLU A 524 1.13 23.07 -10.45
C GLU A 524 2.42 22.97 -9.62
N ILE A 525 2.48 22.04 -8.68
CA ILE A 525 3.65 21.78 -7.84
C ILE A 525 4.74 21.08 -8.65
N MET A 526 4.37 20.07 -9.45
CA MET A 526 5.29 19.35 -10.32
C MET A 526 4.72 19.26 -11.73
N THR A 527 5.35 19.95 -12.68
CA THR A 527 4.81 20.12 -14.04
C THR A 527 5.58 19.30 -15.07
N GLY A 528 4.91 18.90 -16.15
CA GLY A 528 5.51 18.36 -17.37
C GLY A 528 5.72 19.44 -18.45
N ASP A 529 6.20 19.02 -19.62
CA ASP A 529 6.36 19.89 -20.79
C ASP A 529 5.57 19.37 -22.01
N GLU A 530 5.82 19.96 -23.19
CA GLU A 530 5.18 19.56 -24.45
C GLU A 530 5.39 18.09 -24.84
N ASN A 531 6.37 17.41 -24.24
CA ASN A 531 6.68 16.00 -24.46
C ASN A 531 6.20 15.09 -23.31
N GLY A 532 5.45 15.63 -22.34
CA GLY A 532 4.88 14.87 -21.24
C GLY A 532 5.53 15.12 -19.87
N PHE A 533 5.23 14.26 -18.91
CA PHE A 533 5.70 14.37 -17.52
C PHE A 533 7.13 13.84 -17.31
N ARG A 534 7.54 12.87 -18.14
CA ARG A 534 8.81 12.14 -18.13
C ARG A 534 9.04 11.37 -16.82
N PRO A 535 8.14 10.44 -16.45
CA PRO A 535 8.14 9.80 -15.12
C PRO A 535 9.41 9.04 -14.78
N LEU A 536 10.02 8.38 -15.78
CA LEU A 536 11.24 7.57 -15.60
C LEU A 536 12.53 8.39 -15.69
N ASN A 537 12.46 9.67 -16.08
CA ASN A 537 13.63 10.54 -16.07
C ASN A 537 14.05 10.83 -14.64
N THR A 538 15.35 10.94 -14.41
CA THR A 538 15.90 11.35 -13.12
C THR A 538 15.72 12.85 -12.90
N ILE A 539 15.33 13.24 -11.69
CA ILE A 539 15.13 14.65 -11.35
C ILE A 539 16.47 15.37 -11.18
N THR A 540 16.60 16.56 -11.77
CA THR A 540 17.79 17.39 -11.67
C THR A 540 17.78 18.24 -10.40
N ARG A 541 18.94 18.81 -10.04
CA ARG A 541 19.09 19.72 -8.90
C ARG A 541 18.23 20.97 -9.05
N GLY A 542 18.20 21.56 -10.25
CA GLY A 542 17.35 22.71 -10.58
C GLY A 542 15.87 22.39 -10.44
N GLU A 543 15.42 21.26 -10.99
CA GLU A 543 14.02 20.81 -10.83
C GLU A 543 13.67 20.53 -9.36
N THR A 544 14.60 19.94 -8.60
CA THR A 544 14.41 19.68 -7.16
C THR A 544 14.22 20.99 -6.39
N THR A 545 14.99 22.04 -6.69
CA THR A 545 14.78 23.34 -6.03
C THR A 545 13.43 23.96 -6.36
N ALA A 546 12.98 23.86 -7.62
CA ALA A 546 11.68 24.36 -8.04
C ALA A 546 10.53 23.59 -7.34
N LEU A 547 10.63 22.26 -7.29
CA LEU A 547 9.67 21.40 -6.60
C LEU A 547 9.54 21.76 -5.11
N VAL A 548 10.67 21.88 -4.41
CA VAL A 548 10.69 22.20 -2.97
C VAL A 548 10.14 23.59 -2.70
N CYS A 549 10.52 24.61 -3.49
CA CYS A 549 9.94 25.94 -3.34
C CYS A 549 8.43 25.93 -3.55
N ARG A 550 7.92 25.26 -4.58
CA ARG A 550 6.47 25.19 -4.84
C ARG A 550 5.71 24.45 -3.74
N LEU A 551 6.31 23.41 -3.16
CA LEU A 551 5.75 22.73 -1.99
C LEU A 551 5.65 23.68 -0.79
N ILE A 552 6.70 24.46 -0.51
CA ILE A 552 6.69 25.47 0.55
C ILE A 552 5.59 26.52 0.27
N ASP A 553 5.56 27.07 -0.94
CA ASP A 553 4.58 28.09 -1.34
C ASP A 553 3.15 27.55 -1.20
N TYR A 554 2.93 26.28 -1.56
CA TYR A 554 1.64 25.62 -1.42
C TYR A 554 1.24 25.44 0.06
N LEU A 555 2.18 25.03 0.92
CA LEU A 555 1.97 24.85 2.35
C LEU A 555 1.70 26.18 3.08
N GLU A 556 2.31 27.27 2.61
CA GLU A 556 2.12 28.63 3.13
C GLU A 556 0.85 29.31 2.58
N GLY A 557 0.20 28.69 1.58
CA GLY A 557 -1.04 29.18 0.96
C GLY A 557 -0.83 30.28 -0.08
N GLU A 558 0.37 30.37 -0.65
CA GLU A 558 0.76 31.37 -1.67
C GLU A 558 0.45 30.92 -3.10
N VAL A 559 0.15 29.63 -3.33
CA VAL A 559 -0.31 29.08 -4.61
C VAL A 559 -1.82 28.80 -4.53
N ARG A 560 -2.61 29.35 -5.47
CA ARG A 560 -4.06 29.16 -5.57
C ARG A 560 -4.49 28.67 -6.94
#